data_AF-A0A7C7K4Q3-F1
#
_entry.id   AF-A0A7C7K4Q3-F1
#
_cell.length_a   1.000
_cell.length_b   1.000
_cell.length_c   1.000
_cell.angle_alpha   90.00
_cell.angle_beta   90.00
_cell.angle_gamma   90.00
#
_symmetry.space_group_name_H-M   'P 1'
#
loop_
_entity.id
_entity.type
_entity.pdbx_description
1 polymer ?
#
loop_
_entity_poly.entity_id
_entity_poly.type
_entity_poly.pdbx_seq_one_letter_code
_entity_poly.pdbx_strand_id
1 'polypeptide(L)' 'LKVIIYNNDDFKFAEEQAAKVNDNCILYMQPEWSKRDKMIPLIVDYVMANPKWKVSLQTHKYLNIP' A
#
# COMPACT_ATOMS: atom_id res chain seq x y z
N LEU A 1 -4.26 -8.28 -4.75
CA LEU A 1 -3.39 -7.28 -5.42
C LEU A 1 -2.52 -6.63 -4.36
N LYS A 2 -1.22 -6.44 -4.62
CA LYS A 2 -0.35 -5.64 -3.76
C LYS A 2 0.31 -4.54 -4.59
N VAL A 3 0.18 -3.29 -4.15
CA VAL A 3 0.73 -2.12 -4.83
C VAL A 3 1.76 -1.46 -3.93
N ILE A 4 2.89 -1.08 -4.51
CA ILE A 4 3.95 -0.35 -3.83
C ILE A 4 3.68 1.14 -4.03
N ILE A 5 3.62 1.89 -2.94
CA ILE A 5 3.36 3.33 -2.95
C ILE A 5 4.69 4.06 -2.73
N TYR A 6 5.20 4.69 -3.78
CA TYR A 6 6.40 5.53 -3.78
C TYR A 6 6.05 7.03 -3.72
N ASN A 7 4.97 7.42 -4.38
CA ASN A 7 4.47 8.80 -4.44
C ASN A 7 2.92 8.85 -4.45
N ASN A 8 2.34 10.04 -4.59
CA ASN A 8 0.90 10.23 -4.53
C ASN A 8 0.14 9.68 -5.76
N ASP A 9 0.78 9.60 -6.93
CA ASP A 9 0.15 9.10 -8.15
C ASP A 9 -0.09 7.59 -8.06
N ASP A 10 0.70 6.89 -7.25
CA ASP A 10 0.56 5.45 -7.03
C ASP A 10 -0.77 5.07 -6.36
N PHE A 11 -1.41 5.98 -5.60
CA PHE A 11 -2.75 5.74 -5.06
C PHE A 11 -3.79 5.63 -6.18
N LYS A 12 -3.70 6.50 -7.19
CA LYS A 12 -4.57 6.45 -8.37
C LYS A 12 -4.31 5.17 -9.16
N PHE A 13 -3.04 4.85 -9.39
CA PHE A 13 -2.67 3.59 -10.03
C PHE A 13 -3.21 2.38 -9.27
N ALA A 14 -3.17 2.39 -7.93
CA ALA A 14 -3.68 1.30 -7.11
C ALA A 14 -5.18 1.05 -7.34
N GLU A 15 -5.98 2.11 -7.42
CA GLU A 15 -7.41 2.04 -7.73
C GLU A 15 -7.67 1.52 -9.14
N GLU A 16 -6.91 1.98 -10.14
CA GLU A 16 -7.02 1.51 -11.52
C GLU A 16 -6.69 0.01 -11.66
N GLN A 17 -5.74 -0.49 -10.87
CA GLN A 17 -5.44 -1.93 -10.84
C GLN A 17 -6.45 -2.72 -10.01
N ALA A 18 -6.99 -2.14 -8.92
CA ALA A 18 -8.03 -2.77 -8.12
C ALA A 18 -9.33 -3.00 -8.93
N ALA A 19 -9.66 -2.09 -9.85
CA ALA A 19 -10.81 -2.26 -10.75
C ALA A 19 -10.68 -3.45 -11.73
N LYS A 20 -9.47 -4.02 -11.89
CA LYS A 20 -9.20 -5.12 -12.84
C LYS A 20 -9.14 -6.49 -12.18
N VAL A 21 -9.22 -6.56 -10.85
CA VAL A 21 -9.21 -7.83 -10.11
C VAL A 21 -10.62 -8.19 -9.67
N ASN A 22 -10.83 -9.46 -9.32
CA ASN A 22 -12.12 -9.91 -8.80
C ASN A 22 -12.40 -9.38 -7.38
N ASP A 23 -13.67 -9.42 -6.96
CA ASP A 23 -14.13 -8.89 -5.66
C ASP A 23 -13.54 -9.65 -4.45
N ASN A 24 -13.12 -10.91 -4.64
CA ASN A 24 -12.48 -11.71 -3.61
C ASN A 24 -10.98 -11.37 -3.43
N CYS A 25 -10.43 -10.50 -4.28
CA CYS A 25 -9.03 -10.15 -4.26
C CYS A 25 -8.73 -9.20 -3.10
N ILE A 26 -7.91 -9.65 -2.15
CA ILE A 26 -7.47 -8.79 -1.05
C ILE A 26 -6.50 -7.74 -1.60
N LEU A 27 -6.76 -6.47 -1.27
CA LEU A 27 -6.02 -5.31 -1.75
C LEU A 27 -5.04 -4.83 -0.67
N TYR A 28 -3.76 -4.75 -1.01
CA TYR A 28 -2.69 -4.31 -0.11
C TYR A 28 -1.97 -3.09 -0.66
N MET A 29 -1.75 -2.11 0.21
CA MET A 29 -0.82 -1.00 -0.02
C MET A 29 0.42 -1.23 0.83
N GLN A 30 1.59 -1.19 0.18
CA GLN A 30 2.88 -1.31 0.83
C GLN A 30 3.69 -0.04 0.56
N PRO A 31 4.21 0.65 1.58
CA PRO A 31 5.10 1.77 1.33
C PRO A 31 6.38 1.27 0.64
N GLU A 32 6.88 2.03 -0.33
CA GLU A 32 8.24 1.85 -0.78
C GLU A 32 9.20 2.13 0.37
N TRP A 33 10.13 1.21 0.59
CA TRP A 33 11.03 1.22 1.75
C TRP A 33 11.81 2.53 1.87
N SER A 34 12.38 3.02 0.76
CA SER A 34 13.17 4.26 0.74
C SER A 34 12.35 5.54 1.02
N LYS A 35 11.02 5.46 0.95
CA LYS A 35 10.08 6.58 1.17
C LYS A 35 9.12 6.35 2.34
N ARG A 36 9.33 5.30 3.13
CA ARG A 36 8.38 4.83 4.13
C ARG A 36 7.96 5.91 5.12
N ASP A 37 8.90 6.74 5.60
CA ASP A 37 8.62 7.74 6.64
C ASP A 37 7.65 8.83 6.14
N LYS A 38 7.67 9.10 4.82
CA LYS A 38 6.74 10.01 4.16
C LYS A 38 5.45 9.32 3.73
N MET A 39 5.54 8.08 3.23
CA MET A 39 4.39 7.39 2.64
C MET A 39 3.49 6.71 3.67
N ILE A 40 4.01 6.24 4.80
CA ILE A 40 3.22 5.56 5.83
C ILE A 40 2.04 6.41 6.32
N PRO A 41 2.22 7.69 6.72
CA PRO A 41 1.09 8.52 7.15
C PRO A 41 0.02 8.67 6.06
N LEU A 42 0.45 8.91 4.82
CA LEU A 42 -0.46 9.07 3.68
C LEU A 42 -1.22 7.78 3.37
N ILE A 43 -0.56 6.62 3.45
CA ILE A 43 -1.20 5.32 3.27
C ILE A 43 -2.21 5.06 4.39
N VAL A 44 -1.88 5.39 5.63
CA VAL A 44 -2.80 5.23 6.78
C VAL A 44 -4.05 6.08 6.56
N ASP A 45 -3.88 7.36 6.25
CA ASP A 45 -5.00 8.27 5.96
C ASP A 45 -5.86 7.74 4.80
N TYR A 46 -5.22 7.27 3.73
CA TYR A 46 -5.89 6.72 2.56
C TYR A 46 -6.69 5.46 2.89
N VAL A 47 -6.12 4.54 3.66
CA VAL A 47 -6.78 3.29 4.08
C VAL A 47 -7.95 3.57 5.03
N MET A 48 -7.83 4.54 5.93
CA MET A 48 -8.96 4.96 6.78
C MET A 48 -10.12 5.51 5.96
N ALA A 49 -9.85 6.23 4.86
CA ALA A 49 -10.86 6.69 3.92
C ALA A 49 -11.38 5.58 2.98
N ASN A 50 -10.57 4.54 2.72
CA ASN A 50 -10.86 3.47 1.76
C ASN A 50 -10.63 2.07 2.39
N PRO A 51 -11.54 1.60 3.26
CA PRO A 51 -11.33 0.42 4.10
C PRO A 51 -11.21 -0.92 3.35
N LYS A 52 -11.43 -0.93 2.02
CA LYS A 52 -11.14 -2.08 1.15
C LYS A 52 -9.64 -2.40 1.06
N TRP A 53 -8.79 -1.40 1.32
CA TRP A 53 -7.34 -1.55 1.31
C TRP A 53 -6.82 -1.94 2.69
N LYS A 54 -5.77 -2.75 2.69
CA LYS A 54 -5.02 -3.14 3.89
C LYS A 54 -3.59 -2.65 3.79
N VAL A 55 -3.02 -2.23 4.92
CA VAL A 55 -1.60 -1.86 4.98
C VAL A 55 -0.74 -3.13 5.08
N SER A 56 0.31 -3.21 4.26
CA SER A 56 1.32 -4.26 4.30
C SER A 56 2.68 -3.64 4.59
N LEU A 57 3.35 -4.07 5.66
CA LEU A 57 4.69 -3.59 6.02
C LEU A 57 5.75 -4.67 5.73
N GLN A 58 6.94 -4.25 5.31
CA GLN A 58 8.10 -5.13 5.16
C GLN A 58 8.78 -5.35 6.52
N THR A 59 8.12 -6.11 7.41
CA THR A 59 8.56 -6.32 8.81
C THR A 59 9.98 -6.86 8.93
N HIS A 60 10.42 -7.74 8.03
CA HIS A 60 11.80 -8.26 7.99
C HIS A 60 12.86 -7.16 7.93
N LYS A 61 12.61 -6.06 7.21
CA LYS A 61 13.53 -4.92 7.15
C LYS A 61 13.56 -4.07 8.43
N TYR A 62 12.49 -4.09 9.23
CA TYR A 62 12.51 -3.48 10.56
C TYR A 62 13.26 -4.35 11.57
N LEU A 63 13.25 -5.67 11.35
CA LEU A 63 13.88 -6.66 12.22
C LEU A 63 15.33 -6.98 11.84
N ASN A 64 15.85 -6.38 10.76
CA ASN A 64 17.18 -6.66 10.20
C ASN A 64 17.42 -8.15 9.90
N ILE A 65 16.40 -8.84 9.37
CA ILE A 65 16.47 -10.23 8.95
C ILE A 65 16.33 -10.34 7.41
N PRO A 66 17.13 -11.19 6.75
CA PRO A 66 17.07 -11.41 5.30
C PRO A 66 15.82 -12.18 4.85
#